data_AF-A0A553YHG4-F1
#
_entry.id   AF-A0A553YHG4-F1
#
_cell.length_a   1.000
_cell.length_b   1.000
_cell.length_c   1.000
_cell.angle_alpha   90.00
_cell.angle_beta   90.00
_cell.angle_gamma   90.00
#
_symmetry.space_group_name_H-M   'P 1'
#
loop_
_entity.id
_entity.type
_entity.pdbx_description
1 polymer ?
#
loop_
_entity_poly.entity_id
_entity_poly.type
_entity_poly.pdbx_seq_one_letter_code
_entity_poly.pdbx_strand_id
1 'polypeptide(L)'
;PYAPAELDQILAVLRTLLRIQETVLAVNRAYIDSAAQADATRTEPPFLLQGSYRNTNKIAARLVPVMNDTETEALLDGHYRAEAQTLTGGAEANLLKLAELRGRLTPVQARRWAEIKRTWRTG
;
A
#
# COMPACT_ATOMS: atom_id res chain seq x y z
N PRO A 1 6.64 18.54 31.40
CA PRO A 1 7.54 17.95 30.38
C PRO A 1 7.51 16.42 30.48
N TYR A 2 7.51 15.69 29.35
CA TYR A 2 7.55 14.21 29.33
C TYR A 2 8.92 13.67 29.75
N ALA A 3 8.96 12.49 30.36
CA ALA A 3 10.22 11.79 30.61
C ALA A 3 10.88 11.37 29.29
N PRO A 4 12.22 11.29 29.18
CA PRO A 4 12.90 10.98 27.91
C PRO A 4 12.36 9.72 27.21
N ALA A 5 12.18 8.62 27.95
CA ALA A 5 11.66 7.37 27.40
C ALA A 5 10.21 7.49 26.89
N GLU A 6 9.38 8.32 27.52
CA GLU A 6 8.00 8.57 27.10
C GLU A 6 7.97 9.46 25.84
N LEU A 7 8.83 10.47 25.78
CA LEU A 7 9.01 11.31 24.59
C LEU A 7 9.45 10.47 23.39
N ASP A 8 10.41 9.56 23.57
CA ASP A 8 10.89 8.67 22.50
C ASP A 8 9.79 7.79 21.94
N GLN A 9 8.92 7.25 22.80
CA GLN A 9 7.75 6.46 22.40
C GLN A 9 6.73 7.30 21.60
N ILE A 10 6.43 8.52 22.06
CA ILE A 10 5.53 9.44 21.34
C ILE A 10 6.09 9.74 19.95
N LEU A 11 7.37 10.11 19.87
CA LEU A 11 8.02 10.42 18.60
C LEU A 11 8.09 9.19 17.67
N ALA A 12 8.27 7.97 18.21
CA ALA A 12 8.23 6.75 17.43
C ALA A 12 6.85 6.54 16.78
N VAL A 13 5.77 6.68 17.55
CA VAL A 13 4.40 6.56 17.01
C VAL A 13 4.14 7.60 15.92
N LEU A 14 4.54 8.86 16.14
CA LEU A 14 4.34 9.93 15.15
C LEU A 14 5.10 9.66 13.85
N ARG A 15 6.35 9.19 13.93
CA ARG A 15 7.12 8.80 12.73
C ARG A 15 6.44 7.67 11.97
N THR A 16 5.93 6.66 12.67
CA THR A 16 5.23 5.53 12.04
C THR A 16 3.93 5.97 11.39
N LEU A 17 3.18 6.88 12.01
CA LEU A 17 1.96 7.45 11.43
C LEU A 17 2.23 8.22 10.13
N LEU A 18 3.33 8.98 10.05
CA LEU A 18 3.73 9.68 8.83
C LEU A 18 4.03 8.68 7.69
N ARG A 19 4.77 7.60 7.97
CA ARG A 19 5.05 6.55 6.97
C ARG A 19 3.78 5.84 6.47
N ILE A 20 2.84 5.56 7.37
CA ILE A 20 1.54 5.01 6.99
C ILE A 20 0.78 6.01 6.11
N GLN A 21 0.77 7.29 6.49
CA GLN A 21 0.12 8.34 5.70
C GLN A 21 0.70 8.43 4.29
N GLU A 22 2.02 8.43 4.14
CA GLU A 22 2.69 8.44 2.84
C GLU A 22 2.25 7.27 1.96
N THR A 23 2.24 6.05 2.52
CA THR A 23 1.79 4.86 1.79
C THR A 23 0.32 4.97 1.38
N VAL A 24 -0.55 5.39 2.30
CA VAL A 24 -1.99 5.52 2.03
C VAL A 24 -2.25 6.59 0.97
N LEU A 25 -1.53 7.72 1.00
CA LEU A 25 -1.63 8.77 -0.02
C LEU A 25 -1.12 8.29 -1.39
N ALA A 26 -0.03 7.53 -1.44
CA ALA A 26 0.46 6.93 -2.69
C ALA A 26 -0.57 5.96 -3.29
N VAL A 27 -1.23 5.15 -2.46
CA VAL A 27 -2.33 4.27 -2.90
C VAL A 27 -3.53 5.09 -3.38
N ASN A 28 -3.91 6.16 -2.68
CA ASN A 28 -5.00 7.02 -3.13
C ASN A 28 -4.72 7.64 -4.49
N ARG A 29 -3.50 8.16 -4.67
CA ARG A 29 -3.06 8.76 -5.93
C ARG A 29 -3.13 7.75 -7.07
N ALA A 30 -2.60 6.54 -6.87
CA ALA A 30 -2.65 5.48 -7.85
C ALA A 30 -4.09 5.03 -8.18
N TYR A 31 -4.99 5.02 -7.19
CA TYR A 31 -6.41 4.74 -7.42
C TYR A 31 -7.06 5.82 -8.29
N ILE A 32 -6.85 7.10 -7.98
CA ILE A 32 -7.40 8.22 -8.75
C ILE A 32 -6.85 8.21 -10.18
N ASP A 33 -5.53 8.04 -10.34
CA ASP A 33 -4.88 7.99 -11.65
C ASP A 33 -5.41 6.80 -12.48
N SER A 34 -5.58 5.63 -11.86
CA SER A 34 -6.18 4.47 -12.52
C SER A 34 -7.65 4.70 -12.87
N ALA A 35 -8.45 5.31 -12.00
CA ALA A 35 -9.86 5.58 -12.25
C ALA A 35 -10.08 6.64 -13.34
N ALA A 36 -9.16 7.59 -13.48
CA ALA A 36 -9.20 8.62 -14.52
C ALA A 36 -8.68 8.13 -15.89
N GLN A 37 -7.97 6.99 -15.93
CA GLN A 37 -7.42 6.45 -17.16
C GLN A 37 -8.49 5.71 -17.98
N ALA A 38 -8.69 6.16 -19.23
CA ALA A 38 -9.59 5.49 -20.17
C ALA A 38 -9.05 4.12 -20.58
N ASP A 39 -9.94 3.13 -20.69
CA ASP A 39 -9.58 1.74 -20.99
C ASP A 39 -8.79 1.61 -22.30
N ALA A 40 -9.14 2.40 -23.33
CA ALA A 40 -8.45 2.41 -24.63
C ALA A 40 -6.95 2.78 -24.56
N THR A 41 -6.51 3.42 -23.48
CA THR A 41 -5.12 3.88 -23.29
C THR A 41 -4.44 3.21 -22.11
N ARG A 42 -5.10 2.22 -21.50
CA ARG A 42 -4.62 1.55 -20.30
C ARG A 42 -3.46 0.60 -20.62
N THR A 43 -2.37 0.71 -19.87
CA THR A 43 -1.15 -0.10 -20.09
C THR A 43 -0.90 -1.13 -18.98
N GLU A 44 -1.77 -1.20 -17.98
CA GLU A 44 -1.71 -2.15 -16.87
C GLU A 44 -3.13 -2.36 -16.28
N PRO A 45 -3.43 -3.50 -15.63
CA PRO A 45 -4.76 -3.73 -15.06
C PRO A 45 -5.22 -2.61 -14.10
N PRO A 46 -6.53 -2.39 -13.93
CA PRO A 46 -7.04 -1.41 -12.99
C PRO A 46 -6.52 -1.59 -11.56
N PHE A 47 -6.05 -0.49 -10.98
CA PHE A 47 -5.74 -0.40 -9.56
C PHE A 47 -6.97 0.05 -8.77
N LEU A 48 -7.34 -0.73 -7.76
CA LEU A 48 -8.61 -0.71 -7.04
C LEU A 48 -8.44 -0.63 -5.51
N LEU A 49 -7.23 -0.80 -4.97
CA LEU A 49 -6.96 -0.59 -3.54
C LEU A 49 -7.16 0.88 -3.17
N GLN A 50 -7.73 1.12 -2.00
CA GLN A 50 -8.15 2.42 -1.52
C GLN A 50 -7.15 3.01 -0.52
N GLY A 51 -6.89 4.31 -0.70
CA GLY A 51 -6.03 5.11 0.16
C GLY A 51 -6.79 6.19 0.95
N SER A 52 -7.96 5.88 1.50
CA SER A 52 -8.78 6.89 2.20
C SER A 52 -8.32 7.15 3.64
N TYR A 53 -8.77 8.24 4.25
CA TYR A 53 -8.57 8.48 5.68
C TYR A 53 -9.11 7.33 6.56
N ARG A 54 -10.15 6.60 6.11
CA ARG A 54 -10.65 5.43 6.84
C ARG A 54 -9.64 4.29 6.82
N ASN A 55 -8.86 4.15 5.74
CA ASN A 55 -7.74 3.22 5.67
C ASN A 55 -6.66 3.63 6.69
N THR A 56 -6.28 4.92 6.72
CA THR A 56 -5.36 5.44 7.74
C THR A 56 -5.82 5.11 9.16
N ASN A 57 -7.08 5.38 9.49
CA ASN A 57 -7.64 5.11 10.82
C ASN A 57 -7.60 3.62 11.19
N LYS A 58 -7.93 2.72 10.24
CA LYS A 58 -7.88 1.27 10.46
C LYS A 58 -6.46 0.76 10.71
N ILE A 59 -5.47 1.29 10.00
CA ILE A 59 -4.06 0.90 10.16
C ILE A 59 -3.52 1.48 11.47
N ALA A 60 -3.77 2.77 11.73
CA ALA A 60 -3.32 3.47 12.93
C ALA A 60 -3.86 2.84 14.23
N ALA A 61 -5.09 2.34 14.23
CA ALA A 61 -5.69 1.66 15.39
C ALA A 61 -4.94 0.39 15.84
N ARG A 62 -4.02 -0.13 15.00
CA ARG A 62 -3.23 -1.34 15.27
C ARG A 62 -1.77 -1.02 15.62
N LEU A 63 -1.40 0.25 15.70
CA LEU A 63 -0.05 0.67 16.07
C LEU A 63 0.23 0.46 17.55
N VAL A 64 1.46 0.06 17.85
CA VAL A 64 2.01 0.02 19.21
C VAL A 64 3.32 0.82 19.27
N PRO A 65 3.68 1.42 20.43
CA PRO A 65 4.78 2.39 20.51
C PRO A 65 6.19 1.88 20.18
N VAL A 66 6.37 0.56 20.13
CA VAL A 66 7.67 -0.10 19.96
C VAL A 66 7.80 -0.84 18.62
N MET A 67 6.94 -0.52 17.64
CA MET A 67 7.01 -1.13 16.33
C MET A 67 8.26 -0.72 15.55
N ASN A 68 8.96 -1.71 15.02
CA ASN A 68 10.03 -1.48 14.05
C ASN A 68 9.48 -1.35 12.61
N ASP A 69 10.37 -1.01 11.68
CA ASP A 69 10.04 -0.84 10.27
C ASP A 69 9.41 -2.09 9.65
N THR A 70 9.92 -3.28 9.97
CA THR A 70 9.40 -4.55 9.44
C THR A 70 7.96 -4.79 9.91
N GLU A 71 7.66 -4.51 11.18
CA GLU A 71 6.32 -4.64 11.74
C GLU A 71 5.35 -3.61 11.15
N THR A 72 5.83 -2.40 10.87
CA THR A 72 5.05 -1.37 10.17
C THR A 72 4.69 -1.82 8.75
N GLU A 73 5.65 -2.37 8.00
CA GLU A 73 5.40 -2.91 6.67
C GLU A 73 4.44 -4.11 6.71
N ALA A 74 4.54 -4.98 7.73
CA ALA A 74 3.63 -6.10 7.92
C ALA A 74 2.19 -5.65 8.24
N LEU A 75 2.00 -4.55 8.97
CA LEU A 75 0.69 -3.94 9.18
C LEU A 75 0.08 -3.46 7.86
N LEU A 76 0.86 -2.75 7.04
CA LEU A 76 0.43 -2.28 5.71
C LEU A 76 0.09 -3.47 4.80
N ASP A 77 0.93 -4.49 4.75
CA ASP A 77 0.70 -5.71 3.98
C ASP A 77 -0.57 -6.42 4.43
N GLY A 78 -0.79 -6.54 5.74
CA GLY A 78 -1.98 -7.16 6.30
C GLY A 78 -3.27 -6.41 5.95
N HIS A 79 -3.26 -5.07 6.07
CA HIS A 79 -4.40 -4.23 5.69
C HIS A 79 -4.75 -4.41 4.21
N TYR A 80 -3.78 -4.23 3.31
CA TYR A 80 -4.06 -4.28 1.87
C TYR A 80 -4.30 -5.69 1.34
N ARG A 81 -3.73 -6.73 1.97
CA ARG A 81 -4.09 -8.12 1.63
C ARG A 81 -5.55 -8.41 1.98
N ALA A 82 -6.03 -7.96 3.12
CA ALA A 82 -7.45 -8.12 3.49
C ALA A 82 -8.37 -7.36 2.53
N GLU A 83 -7.98 -6.15 2.13
CA GLU A 83 -8.72 -5.37 1.13
C GLU A 83 -8.77 -6.07 -0.24
N ALA A 84 -7.62 -6.58 -0.70
CA ALA A 84 -7.49 -7.27 -1.98
C ALA A 84 -8.33 -8.55 -2.09
N GLN A 85 -8.68 -9.21 -0.99
CA GLN A 85 -9.55 -10.40 -0.99
C GLN A 85 -10.91 -10.13 -1.65
N THR A 86 -11.38 -8.88 -1.60
CA THR A 86 -12.66 -8.49 -2.21
C THR A 86 -12.56 -8.27 -3.73
N LEU A 87 -11.34 -8.20 -4.28
CA LEU A 87 -11.09 -7.88 -5.69
C LEU A 87 -11.12 -9.11 -6.62
N THR A 88 -11.37 -10.31 -6.11
CA THR A 88 -11.41 -11.56 -6.90
C THR A 88 -10.15 -11.74 -7.77
N GLY A 89 -10.29 -11.85 -9.09
CA GLY A 89 -9.17 -11.99 -10.04
C GLY A 89 -8.24 -10.76 -10.11
N GLY A 90 -8.67 -9.60 -9.61
CA GLY A 90 -7.85 -8.39 -9.56
C GLY A 90 -6.82 -8.34 -8.43
N ALA A 91 -6.88 -9.28 -7.48
CA ALA A 91 -6.08 -9.25 -6.26
C ALA A 91 -4.56 -9.30 -6.53
N GLU A 92 -4.11 -10.19 -7.42
CA GLU A 92 -2.69 -10.34 -7.73
C GLU A 92 -2.09 -9.04 -8.31
N ALA A 93 -2.72 -8.50 -9.35
CA ALA A 93 -2.27 -7.27 -10.00
C ALA A 93 -2.22 -6.08 -9.02
N ASN A 94 -3.24 -5.96 -8.16
CA ASN A 94 -3.33 -4.89 -7.18
C ASN A 94 -2.25 -4.98 -6.09
N LEU A 95 -1.97 -6.18 -5.58
CA LEU A 95 -0.91 -6.37 -4.58
C LEU A 95 0.50 -6.20 -5.18
N LEU A 96 0.70 -6.56 -6.45
CA LEU A 96 1.95 -6.29 -7.15
C LEU A 96 2.14 -4.78 -7.39
N LYS A 97 1.10 -4.07 -7.82
CA LYS A 97 1.16 -2.61 -7.96
C LYS A 97 1.42 -1.91 -6.62
N LEU A 98 0.80 -2.37 -5.53
CA LEU A 98 1.08 -1.88 -4.18
C LEU A 98 2.57 -2.06 -3.80
N ALA A 99 3.13 -3.24 -4.08
CA ALA A 99 4.54 -3.50 -3.83
C ALA A 99 5.46 -2.62 -4.70
N GLU A 100 5.07 -2.33 -5.95
CA GLU A 100 5.76 -1.37 -6.84
C GLU A 100 5.74 0.04 -6.23
N LEU A 101 4.58 0.53 -5.82
CA LEU A 101 4.40 1.86 -5.20
C LEU A 101 5.24 2.03 -3.93
N ARG A 102 5.47 0.94 -3.19
CA ARG A 102 6.28 0.94 -1.96
C ARG A 102 7.76 0.64 -2.20
N GLY A 103 8.18 0.40 -3.44
CA GLY A 103 9.57 0.02 -3.77
C GLY A 103 9.99 -1.34 -3.20
N ARG A 104 9.04 -2.25 -2.99
CA ARG A 104 9.21 -3.53 -2.27
C ARG A 104 8.96 -4.77 -3.12
N LEU A 105 8.98 -4.64 -4.44
CA LEU A 105 8.93 -5.80 -5.32
C LEU A 105 10.17 -6.67 -5.11
N THR A 106 9.96 -7.95 -4.79
CA THR A 106 11.01 -8.96 -4.96
C THR A 106 11.30 -9.18 -6.44
N PRO A 107 12.47 -9.74 -6.81
CA PRO A 107 12.78 -10.06 -8.21
C PRO A 107 11.73 -10.96 -8.89
N VAL A 108 11.13 -11.89 -8.13
CA VAL A 108 10.06 -12.76 -8.63
C VAL A 108 8.79 -11.96 -8.90
N GLN A 109 8.37 -11.12 -7.94
CA GLN A 109 7.21 -10.25 -8.10
C GLN A 109 7.38 -9.24 -9.24
N ALA A 110 8.58 -8.67 -9.41
CA ALA A 110 8.88 -7.75 -10.51
C ALA A 110 8.70 -8.41 -11.88
N ARG A 111 9.20 -9.66 -12.04
CA ARG A 111 8.99 -10.45 -13.27
C ARG A 111 7.51 -10.74 -13.51
N ARG A 112 6.78 -11.16 -12.47
CA ARG A 112 5.35 -11.45 -12.55
C ARG A 112 4.54 -10.20 -12.90
N TRP A 113 4.89 -9.05 -12.32
CA TRP A 113 4.23 -7.78 -12.62
C TRP A 113 4.47 -7.33 -14.07
N ALA A 114 5.70 -7.49 -14.57
CA ALA A 114 6.01 -7.19 -15.97
C ALA A 114 5.23 -8.10 -16.95
N GLU A 115 5.09 -9.39 -16.61
CA GLU A 115 4.28 -10.33 -17.39
C GLU A 115 2.80 -9.90 -17.44
N ILE A 116 2.19 -9.60 -16.29
CA ILE A 116 0.79 -9.15 -16.21
C ILE A 116 0.57 -7.88 -17.03
N LYS A 117 1.47 -6.89 -16.92
CA LYS A 117 1.41 -5.65 -17.72
C LYS A 117 1.54 -5.92 -19.22
N ARG A 118 2.39 -6.87 -19.62
CA ARG A 118 2.55 -7.26 -21.03
C ARG A 118 1.28 -7.91 -21.56
N THR A 119 0.76 -8.92 -20.86
CA THR A 119 -0.46 -9.63 -21.26
C THR A 119 -1.65 -8.68 -21.37
N TRP A 120 -1.77 -7.72 -20.45
CA TRP A 120 -2.83 -6.70 -20.48
C TRP A 120 -2.78 -5.78 -21.71
N ARG A 121 -1.59 -5.51 -22.28
CA ARG A 121 -1.44 -4.65 -23.47
C ARG A 121 -1.70 -5.37 -24.78
N THR A 122 -1.59 -6.70 -24.76
CA THR A 122 -1.69 -7.54 -25.96
C THR A 122 -3.04 -8.26 -26.08
N GLY A 123 -3.83 -8.29 -25.00
CA GLY A 123 -5.19 -8.82 -24.98
C GLY A 123 -6.20 -7.69 -25.07
#